data_AF-A0A3N5SAL5-F1
#
_entry.id   AF-A0A3N5SAL5-F1
#
_cell.length_a   1.000
_cell.length_b   1.000
_cell.length_c   1.000
_cell.angle_alpha   90.00
_cell.angle_beta   90.00
_cell.angle_gamma   90.00
#
_symmetry.space_group_name_H-M   'P 1'
#
loop_
_entity.id
_entity.type
_entity.pdbx_description
1 polymer ?
#
loop_
_entity_poly.entity_id
_entity_poly.type
_entity_poly.pdbx_seq_one_letter_code
_entity_poly.pdbx_strand_id
1 'polypeptide(L)'
;GWIAPNKGITLAASEYRSESMSEKDRAILEQTRSFPAVRYAISYVKDAAEMAGYRAWAHAFPGNAFPRNAPYLIAKLERRQAVEAAEQIAAWADELWLCRGDLGAELGLVDMAAAVQRFSEEAGRFRVPAIMAGQVLEHMTGQPAPTRSEVCYLYEALTKGYHGLVLSDETAIGRYPVESCQVAALFKKALSQ
;
A
#
# COMPACT_ATOMS: atom_id res chain seq x y z
N GLY A 1 27.71 1.69 7.88
CA GLY A 1 27.65 1.55 6.42
C GLY A 1 27.66 2.91 5.76
N TRP A 2 27.60 2.96 4.43
CA TRP A 2 27.55 4.21 3.65
C TRP A 2 26.11 4.72 3.51
N ILE A 3 25.91 6.03 3.64
CA ILE A 3 24.63 6.71 3.44
C ILE A 3 24.79 7.65 2.24
N ALA A 4 23.89 7.55 1.26
CA ALA A 4 23.88 8.43 0.09
C ALA A 4 22.98 9.67 0.33
N PRO A 5 23.06 10.72 -0.52
CA PRO A 5 22.14 11.85 -0.46
C PRO A 5 20.66 11.43 -0.62
N ASN A 6 19.75 12.26 -0.11
CA ASN A 6 18.29 12.09 -0.19
C ASN A 6 17.75 10.78 0.41
N LYS A 7 18.44 10.23 1.41
CA LYS A 7 17.93 9.08 2.17
C LYS A 7 16.91 9.53 3.22
N GLY A 8 15.79 8.82 3.27
CA GLY A 8 14.75 9.03 4.28
C GLY A 8 15.24 8.67 5.68
N ILE A 9 14.66 9.32 6.68
CA ILE A 9 14.88 9.02 8.09
C ILE A 9 13.53 8.64 8.69
N THR A 10 13.47 7.47 9.29
CA THR A 10 12.30 7.02 10.07
C THR A 10 12.57 7.29 11.54
N LEU A 11 11.67 8.04 12.18
CA LEU A 11 11.68 8.25 13.62
C LEU A 11 10.55 7.41 14.22
N ALA A 12 10.90 6.19 14.63
CA ALA A 12 9.95 5.26 15.24
C ALA A 12 9.36 5.85 16.53
N ALA A 13 8.09 5.56 16.80
CA ALA A 13 7.37 5.98 18.01
C ALA A 13 7.22 7.50 18.21
N SER A 14 7.36 8.31 17.15
CA SER A 14 7.03 9.73 17.23
C SER A 14 5.53 9.95 17.05
N GLU A 15 4.89 10.59 18.03
CA GLU A 15 3.52 11.10 17.90
C GLU A 15 3.45 12.38 17.04
N TYR A 16 4.59 13.02 16.78
CA TYR A 16 4.66 14.29 16.08
C TYR A 16 4.80 14.08 14.57
N ARG A 17 3.67 13.98 13.87
CA ARG A 17 3.62 14.17 12.42
C ARG A 17 2.31 14.86 12.02
N SER A 18 2.45 16.08 11.51
CA SER A 18 1.39 16.80 10.81
C SER A 18 1.63 16.64 9.31
N GLU A 19 1.11 15.59 8.72
CA GLU A 19 1.16 15.40 7.28
C GLU A 19 -0.04 16.15 6.68
N SER A 20 0.24 17.32 6.10
CA SER A 20 -0.70 18.06 5.27
C SER A 20 -0.27 17.92 3.83
N MET A 21 -1.22 18.03 2.90
CA MET A 21 -0.91 17.94 1.47
C MET A 21 0.12 19.01 1.09
N SER A 22 1.31 18.56 0.71
CA SER A 22 2.42 19.44 0.36
C SER A 22 2.16 20.17 -0.97
N GLU A 23 2.97 21.18 -1.27
CA GLU A 23 2.92 21.86 -2.57
C GLU A 23 3.20 20.89 -3.73
N LYS A 24 4.08 19.91 -3.52
CA LYS A 24 4.37 18.84 -4.48
C LYS A 24 3.15 17.96 -4.72
N ASP A 25 2.44 17.57 -3.66
CA ASP A 25 1.24 16.73 -3.78
C ASP A 25 0.13 17.46 -4.54
N ARG A 26 -0.04 18.76 -4.27
CA ARG A 26 -0.97 19.63 -5.03
C ARG A 26 -0.63 19.67 -6.51
N ALA A 27 0.64 19.90 -6.84
CA ALA A 27 1.09 19.95 -8.22
C ALA A 27 0.87 18.61 -8.96
N ILE A 28 1.16 17.48 -8.30
CA ILE A 28 0.88 16.14 -8.86
C ILE A 28 -0.62 15.98 -9.13
N LEU A 29 -1.47 16.37 -8.18
CA LEU A 29 -2.91 16.27 -8.36
C LEU A 29 -3.42 17.13 -9.50
N GLU A 30 -3.00 18.38 -9.60
CA GLU A 30 -3.42 19.27 -10.68
C GLU A 30 -3.08 18.71 -12.07
N GLN A 31 -1.92 18.06 -12.18
CA GLN A 31 -1.46 17.43 -13.43
C GLN A 31 -2.17 16.10 -13.74
N THR A 32 -2.69 15.40 -12.73
CA THR A 32 -3.15 14.01 -12.88
C THR A 32 -4.65 13.81 -12.72
N ARG A 33 -5.37 14.75 -12.12
CA ARG A 33 -6.80 14.60 -11.77
C ARG A 33 -7.72 14.31 -12.95
N SER A 34 -7.34 14.73 -14.16
CA SER A 34 -8.09 14.48 -15.38
C SER A 34 -7.89 13.06 -15.93
N PHE A 35 -6.92 12.29 -15.42
CA PHE A 35 -6.63 10.94 -15.92
C PHE A 35 -7.51 9.90 -15.21
N PRO A 36 -8.36 9.15 -15.93
CA PRO A 36 -9.36 8.25 -15.32
C PRO A 36 -8.75 7.01 -14.66
N ALA A 37 -7.51 6.65 -15.01
CA ALA A 37 -6.80 5.51 -14.47
C ALA A 37 -5.99 5.84 -13.20
N VAL A 38 -5.80 7.12 -12.88
CA VAL A 38 -4.99 7.52 -11.71
C VAL A 38 -5.77 7.28 -10.43
N ARG A 39 -5.05 6.71 -9.46
CA ARG A 39 -5.48 6.50 -8.07
C ARG A 39 -4.41 7.12 -7.18
N TYR A 40 -4.80 7.58 -5.99
CA TYR A 40 -3.90 8.30 -5.09
C TYR A 40 -3.66 7.49 -3.82
N ALA A 41 -2.41 7.06 -3.61
CA ALA A 41 -2.01 6.36 -2.40
C ALA A 41 -1.41 7.32 -1.38
N ILE A 42 -2.09 7.44 -0.24
CA ILE A 42 -1.71 8.33 0.84
C ILE A 42 -0.76 7.58 1.75
N SER A 43 0.44 8.12 1.91
CA SER A 43 1.50 7.51 2.71
C SER A 43 1.32 7.82 4.19
N TYR A 44 1.79 6.90 5.02
CA TYR A 44 1.90 6.99 6.47
C TYR A 44 0.63 7.49 7.16
N VAL A 45 -0.55 7.02 6.69
CA VAL A 45 -1.84 7.34 7.31
C VAL A 45 -1.76 7.01 8.80
N LYS A 46 -2.22 7.94 9.64
CA LYS A 46 -2.21 7.83 11.10
C LYS A 46 -3.45 7.12 11.62
N ASP A 47 -4.62 7.60 11.23
CA ASP A 47 -5.90 7.13 11.76
C ASP A 47 -7.07 7.43 10.80
N ALA A 48 -8.28 7.02 11.21
CA ALA A 48 -9.50 7.25 10.45
C ALA A 48 -9.90 8.73 10.35
N ALA A 49 -9.53 9.56 11.33
CA ALA A 49 -9.86 10.98 11.31
C ALA A 49 -9.05 11.72 10.24
N GLU A 50 -7.77 11.38 10.10
CA GLU A 50 -6.93 11.85 9.00
C GLU A 50 -7.49 11.40 7.64
N MET A 51 -7.85 10.12 7.51
CA MET A 51 -8.42 9.60 6.27
C MET A 51 -9.76 10.27 5.91
N ALA A 52 -10.60 10.56 6.91
CA ALA A 52 -11.84 11.32 6.74
C ALA A 52 -11.55 12.75 6.23
N GLY A 53 -10.47 13.38 6.70
CA GLY A 53 -10.01 14.67 6.20
C GLY A 53 -9.67 14.63 4.71
N TYR A 54 -8.92 13.62 4.26
CA TYR A 54 -8.62 13.42 2.84
C TYR A 54 -9.88 13.13 2.03
N ARG A 55 -10.82 12.35 2.55
CA ARG A 55 -12.11 12.10 1.88
C ARG A 55 -12.94 13.38 1.74
N ALA A 56 -13.02 14.19 2.80
CA ALA A 56 -13.73 15.46 2.77
C ALA A 56 -13.10 16.43 1.76
N TRP A 57 -11.78 16.54 1.75
CA TRP A 57 -11.05 17.33 0.76
C TRP A 57 -11.28 16.82 -0.68
N ALA A 58 -11.29 15.51 -0.89
CA ALA A 58 -11.58 14.90 -2.18
C ALA A 58 -12.97 15.24 -2.70
N HIS A 59 -13.95 15.40 -1.81
CA HIS A 59 -15.31 15.86 -2.15
C HIS A 59 -15.45 17.38 -2.28
N ALA A 60 -14.51 18.16 -1.75
CA ALA A 60 -14.55 19.62 -1.83
C ALA A 60 -14.17 20.16 -3.22
N PHE A 61 -13.64 19.32 -4.12
CA PHE A 61 -13.38 19.73 -5.49
C PHE A 61 -14.69 20.00 -6.24
N PRO A 62 -14.80 21.15 -6.94
CA PRO A 62 -15.97 21.43 -7.77
C PRO A 62 -16.11 20.37 -8.88
N GLY A 63 -17.34 20.14 -9.34
CA GLY A 63 -17.73 19.03 -10.23
C GLY A 63 -16.81 18.81 -11.46
N ASN A 64 -16.83 17.58 -12.00
CA ASN A 64 -15.98 17.10 -13.11
C ASN A 64 -14.46 17.26 -12.94
N ALA A 65 -13.96 17.77 -11.80
CA ALA A 65 -12.52 17.81 -11.52
C ALA A 65 -11.87 16.42 -11.60
N PHE A 66 -12.66 15.37 -11.38
CA PHE A 66 -12.29 13.97 -11.59
C PHE A 66 -13.32 13.28 -12.48
N PRO A 67 -12.91 12.31 -13.32
CA PRO A 67 -13.82 11.51 -14.15
C PRO A 67 -14.90 10.75 -13.36
N ARG A 68 -14.68 10.49 -12.06
CA ARG A 68 -15.62 9.81 -11.15
C ARG A 68 -16.17 10.73 -10.05
N ASN A 69 -16.20 12.05 -10.27
CA ASN A 69 -16.58 13.09 -9.29
C ASN A 69 -15.70 13.19 -8.03
N ALA A 70 -15.02 12.12 -7.63
CA ALA A 70 -14.00 12.10 -6.59
C ALA A 70 -12.81 11.20 -7.00
N PRO A 71 -11.60 11.47 -6.51
CA PRO A 71 -10.44 10.60 -6.69
C PRO A 71 -10.63 9.28 -5.94
N TYR A 72 -10.01 8.22 -6.47
CA TYR A 72 -9.87 6.94 -5.76
C TYR A 72 -8.70 7.04 -4.78
N LEU A 73 -8.97 6.88 -3.49
CA LEU A 73 -8.01 7.06 -2.41
C LEU A 73 -7.61 5.72 -1.80
N ILE A 74 -6.32 5.48 -1.73
CA ILE A 74 -5.72 4.27 -1.16
C ILE A 74 -5.02 4.67 0.14
N ALA A 75 -5.32 3.98 1.24
CA ALA A 75 -4.62 4.20 2.51
C ALA A 75 -3.43 3.23 2.61
N LYS A 76 -2.20 3.77 2.70
CA LYS A 76 -1.01 2.97 2.98
C LYS A 76 -0.86 2.77 4.48
N LEU A 77 -0.95 1.53 4.92
CA LEU A 77 -0.84 1.09 6.30
C LEU A 77 0.64 0.81 6.60
N GLU A 78 1.34 1.86 7.01
CA GLU A 78 2.80 1.88 7.25
C GLU A 78 3.13 2.06 8.73
N ARG A 79 2.11 2.18 9.60
CA ARG A 79 2.24 2.43 11.05
C ARG A 79 1.43 1.45 11.86
N ARG A 80 1.86 1.16 13.10
CA ARG A 80 1.13 0.29 14.04
C ARG A 80 -0.33 0.68 14.18
N GLN A 81 -0.56 1.92 14.59
CA GLN A 81 -1.89 2.50 14.81
C GLN A 81 -2.78 2.43 13.56
N ALA A 82 -2.20 2.56 12.37
CA ALA A 82 -2.96 2.48 11.12
C ALA A 82 -3.39 1.04 10.81
N VAL A 83 -2.51 0.06 11.04
CA VAL A 83 -2.84 -1.36 10.90
C VAL A 83 -3.90 -1.77 11.93
N GLU A 84 -3.79 -1.30 13.17
CA GLU A 84 -4.76 -1.57 14.24
C GLU A 84 -6.12 -0.88 14.00
N ALA A 85 -6.12 0.27 13.33
CA ALA A 85 -7.32 1.03 12.97
C ALA A 85 -7.80 0.79 11.52
N ALA A 86 -7.36 -0.29 10.88
CA ALA A 86 -7.59 -0.53 9.45
C ALA A 86 -9.08 -0.51 9.08
N GLU A 87 -9.94 -1.13 9.90
CA GLU A 87 -11.39 -1.15 9.65
C GLU A 87 -12.02 0.26 9.73
N GLN A 88 -11.57 1.10 10.66
CA GLN A 88 -12.06 2.48 10.75
C GLN A 88 -11.54 3.34 9.60
N ILE A 89 -10.29 3.14 9.18
CA ILE A 89 -9.69 3.81 8.01
C ILE A 89 -10.42 3.40 6.72
N ALA A 90 -10.81 2.14 6.59
CA ALA A 90 -11.60 1.62 5.47
C ALA A 90 -12.95 2.33 5.29
N ALA A 91 -13.44 3.07 6.28
CA ALA A 91 -14.64 3.90 6.13
C ALA A 91 -14.46 5.07 5.17
N TRP A 92 -13.21 5.51 4.99
CA TRP A 92 -12.89 6.74 4.30
C TRP A 92 -11.94 6.52 3.12
N ALA A 93 -11.34 5.33 3.01
CA ALA A 93 -10.53 4.89 1.87
C ALA A 93 -11.32 4.02 0.89
N ASP A 94 -10.87 3.95 -0.35
CA ASP A 94 -11.40 3.03 -1.38
C ASP A 94 -10.62 1.70 -1.42
N GLU A 95 -9.42 1.64 -0.83
CA GLU A 95 -8.52 0.50 -0.83
C GLU A 95 -7.49 0.62 0.31
N LEU A 96 -7.06 -0.51 0.87
CA LEU A 96 -6.03 -0.58 1.91
C LEU A 96 -4.78 -1.25 1.36
N TRP A 97 -3.60 -0.66 1.58
CA TRP A 97 -2.31 -1.26 1.26
C TRP A 97 -1.54 -1.57 2.53
N LEU A 98 -1.31 -2.86 2.81
CA LEU A 98 -0.40 -3.25 3.90
C LEU A 98 1.04 -3.18 3.41
N CYS A 99 1.74 -2.10 3.76
CA CYS A 99 3.08 -1.77 3.26
C CYS A 99 4.17 -2.34 4.18
N ARG A 100 4.55 -3.60 3.96
CA ARG A 100 5.40 -4.37 4.89
C ARG A 100 6.82 -3.83 5.06
N GLY A 101 7.40 -3.22 4.03
CA GLY A 101 8.75 -2.63 4.09
C GLY A 101 8.82 -1.48 5.10
N ASP A 102 7.99 -0.46 4.89
CA ASP A 102 7.86 0.68 5.80
C ASP A 102 7.37 0.28 7.19
N LEU A 103 6.39 -0.64 7.27
CA LEU A 103 5.92 -1.17 8.55
C LEU A 103 7.03 -1.91 9.31
N GLY A 104 7.92 -2.61 8.61
CA GLY A 104 9.10 -3.26 9.18
C GLY A 104 10.12 -2.26 9.71
N ALA A 105 10.30 -1.13 9.02
CA ALA A 105 11.15 -0.04 9.50
C ALA A 105 10.57 0.65 10.74
N GLU A 106 9.23 0.75 10.84
CA GLU A 106 8.52 1.36 11.97
C GLU A 106 8.48 0.44 13.21
N LEU A 107 8.18 -0.86 13.04
CA LEU A 107 7.91 -1.77 14.16
C LEU A 107 9.08 -2.70 14.51
N GLY A 108 10.06 -2.84 13.61
CA GLY A 108 11.00 -3.95 13.66
C GLY A 108 10.37 -5.29 13.26
N LEU A 109 11.22 -6.30 13.05
CA LEU A 109 10.82 -7.54 12.37
C LEU A 109 9.75 -8.36 13.11
N VAL A 110 9.89 -8.50 14.43
CA VAL A 110 9.00 -9.36 15.23
C VAL A 110 7.60 -8.77 15.29
N ASP A 111 7.49 -7.49 15.63
CA ASP A 111 6.21 -6.82 15.75
C ASP A 111 5.53 -6.60 14.40
N MET A 112 6.32 -6.34 13.34
CA MET A 112 5.82 -6.31 11.98
C MET A 112 5.22 -7.66 11.59
N ALA A 113 5.92 -8.77 11.84
CA ALA A 113 5.40 -10.11 11.53
C ALA A 113 4.06 -10.39 12.25
N ALA A 114 3.98 -10.03 13.53
CA ALA A 114 2.74 -10.17 14.31
C ALA A 114 1.59 -9.29 13.76
N ALA A 115 1.89 -8.04 13.39
CA ALA A 115 0.90 -7.13 12.81
C ALA A 115 0.40 -7.61 11.44
N VAL A 116 1.32 -8.07 10.58
CA VAL A 116 0.98 -8.63 9.26
C VAL A 116 0.13 -9.87 9.39
N GLN A 117 0.43 -10.77 10.33
CA GLN A 117 -0.38 -11.96 10.57
C GLN A 117 -1.81 -11.59 10.95
N ARG A 118 -2.00 -10.71 11.95
CA ARG A 118 -3.34 -10.26 12.39
C ARG A 118 -4.10 -9.58 11.25
N PHE A 119 -3.48 -8.64 10.55
CA PHE A 119 -4.13 -7.97 9.41
C PHE A 119 -4.54 -8.98 8.34
N SER A 120 -3.69 -9.97 8.06
CA SER A 120 -3.99 -10.99 7.05
C SER A 120 -5.19 -11.85 7.43
N GLU A 121 -5.40 -12.15 8.72
CA GLU A 121 -6.59 -12.89 9.19
C GLU A 121 -7.90 -12.11 8.99
N GLU A 122 -7.81 -10.79 8.84
CA GLU A 122 -8.95 -9.88 8.64
C GLU A 122 -9.08 -9.39 7.19
N ALA A 123 -8.08 -9.64 6.33
CA ALA A 123 -7.96 -9.06 4.98
C ALA A 123 -9.23 -9.25 4.13
N GLY A 124 -9.84 -10.44 4.17
CA GLY A 124 -11.06 -10.74 3.42
C GLY A 124 -12.36 -10.16 4.02
N ARG A 125 -12.31 -9.56 5.21
CA ARG A 125 -13.48 -9.01 5.92
C ARG A 125 -13.63 -7.50 5.76
N PHE A 126 -12.57 -6.79 5.37
CA PHE A 126 -12.64 -5.36 5.16
C PHE A 126 -13.66 -5.02 4.08
N ARG A 127 -14.39 -3.91 4.28
CA ARG A 127 -15.40 -3.43 3.34
C ARG A 127 -14.82 -2.92 2.00
N VAL A 128 -13.50 -2.74 1.94
CA VAL A 128 -12.75 -2.32 0.75
C VAL A 128 -11.62 -3.31 0.46
N PRO A 129 -11.13 -3.40 -0.78
CA PRO A 129 -10.03 -4.29 -1.13
C PRO A 129 -8.80 -4.06 -0.26
N ALA A 130 -8.28 -5.14 0.33
CA ALA A 130 -6.98 -5.16 1.00
C ALA A 130 -5.90 -5.71 0.07
N ILE A 131 -4.82 -4.97 -0.11
CA ILE A 131 -3.75 -5.24 -1.05
C ILE A 131 -2.43 -5.39 -0.29
N MET A 132 -1.67 -6.41 -0.64
CA MET A 132 -0.34 -6.62 -0.09
C MET A 132 0.68 -5.76 -0.83
N ALA A 133 1.48 -4.98 -0.11
CA ALA A 133 2.47 -4.10 -0.71
C ALA A 133 3.83 -4.19 0.00
N GLY A 134 4.89 -3.87 -0.75
CA GLY A 134 6.26 -3.85 -0.25
C GLY A 134 6.88 -5.25 -0.17
N GLN A 135 7.99 -5.42 -0.89
CA GLN A 135 8.83 -6.62 -0.88
C GLN A 135 8.04 -7.92 -1.14
N VAL A 136 7.13 -7.91 -2.12
CA VAL A 136 6.25 -9.06 -2.40
C VAL A 136 7.04 -10.18 -3.06
N LEU A 137 7.86 -9.83 -4.06
CA LEU A 137 8.77 -10.72 -4.78
C LEU A 137 10.18 -10.11 -4.79
N GLU A 138 10.63 -9.56 -3.67
CA GLU A 138 11.89 -8.79 -3.55
C GLU A 138 13.11 -9.53 -4.13
N HIS A 139 13.16 -10.86 -3.99
CA HIS A 139 14.23 -11.66 -4.58
C HIS A 139 14.32 -11.49 -6.10
N MET A 140 13.18 -11.30 -6.76
CA MET A 140 13.07 -11.14 -8.20
C MET A 140 13.54 -9.78 -8.73
N THR A 141 13.80 -8.80 -7.85
CA THR A 141 14.53 -7.58 -8.24
C THR A 141 15.91 -7.96 -8.83
N GLY A 142 16.54 -8.99 -8.27
CA GLY A 142 17.86 -9.47 -8.68
C GLY A 142 17.91 -10.83 -9.36
N GLN A 143 16.84 -11.63 -9.31
CA GLN A 143 16.86 -13.02 -9.76
C GLN A 143 15.67 -13.33 -10.70
N PRO A 144 15.83 -14.23 -11.68
CA PRO A 144 14.78 -14.50 -12.67
C PRO A 144 13.61 -15.33 -12.14
N ALA A 145 13.73 -15.89 -10.93
CA ALA A 145 12.71 -16.75 -10.33
C ALA A 145 12.53 -16.41 -8.84
N PRO A 146 11.32 -16.57 -8.29
CA PRO A 146 11.05 -16.33 -6.88
C PRO A 146 11.61 -17.46 -6.02
N THR A 147 11.79 -17.17 -4.75
CA THR A 147 12.00 -18.20 -3.73
C THR A 147 10.72 -19.00 -3.48
N ARG A 148 10.87 -20.22 -2.97
CA ARG A 148 9.72 -21.02 -2.51
C ARG A 148 8.94 -20.30 -1.41
N SER A 149 9.64 -19.59 -0.53
CA SER A 149 9.02 -18.81 0.56
C SER A 149 8.12 -17.70 0.02
N GLU A 150 8.56 -16.95 -1.00
CA GLU A 150 7.74 -15.91 -1.64
C GLU A 150 6.49 -16.49 -2.31
N VAL A 151 6.63 -17.63 -3.02
CA VAL A 151 5.49 -18.30 -3.66
C VAL A 151 4.48 -18.81 -2.63
N CYS A 152 4.95 -19.48 -1.57
CA CYS A 152 4.07 -19.97 -0.51
C CYS A 152 3.35 -18.82 0.20
N TYR A 153 4.06 -17.73 0.48
CA TYR A 153 3.48 -16.57 1.14
C TYR A 153 2.45 -15.85 0.24
N LEU A 154 2.72 -15.74 -1.06
CA LEU A 154 1.76 -15.20 -2.02
C LEU A 154 0.46 -16.03 -2.04
N TYR A 155 0.58 -17.35 -2.07
CA TYR A 155 -0.58 -18.24 -1.99
C TYR A 155 -1.36 -18.04 -0.70
N GLU A 156 -0.68 -18.04 0.45
CA GLU A 156 -1.28 -17.82 1.76
C GLU A 156 -2.04 -16.48 1.83
N ALA A 157 -1.41 -15.39 1.36
CA ALA A 157 -2.02 -14.07 1.34
C ALA A 157 -3.33 -14.05 0.55
N LEU A 158 -3.33 -14.58 -0.67
CA LEU A 158 -4.52 -14.60 -1.50
C LEU A 158 -5.62 -15.48 -0.88
N THR A 159 -5.27 -16.63 -0.29
CA THR A 159 -6.25 -17.48 0.41
C THR A 159 -6.85 -16.84 1.66
N LYS A 160 -6.13 -15.91 2.30
CA LYS A 160 -6.63 -15.12 3.43
C LYS A 160 -7.51 -13.94 3.02
N GLY A 161 -7.71 -13.72 1.71
CA GLY A 161 -8.65 -12.73 1.20
C GLY A 161 -8.02 -11.38 0.81
N TYR A 162 -6.69 -11.30 0.69
CA TYR A 162 -6.10 -10.17 -0.02
C TYR A 162 -6.61 -10.16 -1.46
N HIS A 163 -7.06 -9.00 -1.91
CA HIS A 163 -7.63 -8.81 -3.24
C HIS A 163 -6.55 -8.70 -4.33
N GLY A 164 -5.30 -8.49 -3.93
CA GLY A 164 -4.19 -8.38 -4.85
C GLY A 164 -2.89 -8.02 -4.15
N LEU A 165 -1.92 -7.65 -4.98
CA LEU A 165 -0.57 -7.31 -4.59
C LEU A 165 -0.06 -6.12 -5.40
N VAL A 166 0.89 -5.39 -4.83
CA VAL A 166 1.67 -4.33 -5.49
C VAL A 166 3.11 -4.82 -5.65
N LEU A 167 3.60 -4.83 -6.89
CA LEU A 167 5.03 -4.95 -7.17
C LEU A 167 5.64 -3.54 -7.20
N SER A 168 6.76 -3.36 -6.53
CA SER A 168 7.46 -2.08 -6.40
C SER A 168 8.78 -2.16 -7.18
N ASP A 169 9.89 -2.33 -6.49
CA ASP A 169 11.23 -2.37 -7.07
C ASP A 169 11.39 -3.48 -8.09
N GLU A 170 10.66 -4.59 -7.91
CA GLU A 170 10.63 -5.73 -8.82
C GLU A 170 10.31 -5.31 -10.27
N THR A 171 9.43 -4.32 -10.43
CA THR A 171 9.00 -3.83 -11.75
C THR A 171 9.58 -2.46 -12.11
N ALA A 172 9.85 -1.61 -11.12
CA ALA A 172 10.31 -0.25 -11.34
C ALA A 172 11.80 -0.17 -11.73
N ILE A 173 12.64 -0.98 -11.07
CA ILE A 173 14.11 -0.96 -11.26
C ILE A 173 14.72 -2.36 -11.38
N GLY A 174 13.92 -3.42 -11.21
CA GLY A 174 14.35 -4.81 -11.20
C GLY A 174 14.86 -5.30 -12.56
N ARG A 175 15.68 -6.34 -12.51
CA ARG A 175 16.26 -6.97 -13.72
C ARG A 175 15.27 -7.86 -14.48
N TYR A 176 14.18 -8.28 -13.83
CA TYR A 176 13.21 -9.25 -14.37
C TYR A 176 11.75 -8.79 -14.17
N PRO A 177 11.37 -7.60 -14.68
CA PRO A 177 10.07 -6.99 -14.41
C PRO A 177 8.91 -7.77 -15.04
N VAL A 178 9.11 -8.35 -16.22
CA VAL A 178 8.07 -9.13 -16.91
C VAL A 178 7.82 -10.45 -16.20
N GLU A 179 8.88 -11.15 -15.81
CA GLU A 179 8.84 -12.41 -15.06
C GLU A 179 8.18 -12.19 -13.69
N SER A 180 8.48 -11.08 -13.02
CA SER A 180 7.85 -10.71 -11.75
C SER A 180 6.34 -10.55 -11.90
N CYS A 181 5.88 -9.87 -12.96
CA CYS A 181 4.46 -9.76 -13.29
C CYS A 181 3.81 -11.13 -13.61
N GLN A 182 4.52 -12.01 -14.31
CA GLN A 182 4.02 -13.37 -14.61
C GLN A 182 3.86 -14.21 -13.33
N VAL A 183 4.84 -14.13 -12.42
CA VAL A 183 4.81 -14.82 -11.13
C VAL A 183 3.67 -14.30 -10.26
N ALA A 184 3.51 -12.98 -10.17
CA ALA A 184 2.39 -12.36 -9.45
C ALA A 184 1.02 -12.82 -9.96
N ALA A 185 0.92 -13.19 -11.24
CA ALA A 185 -0.31 -13.64 -11.87
C ALA A 185 -0.57 -15.17 -11.75
N LEU A 186 0.34 -15.95 -11.15
CA LEU A 186 0.25 -17.43 -11.11
C LEU A 186 -1.09 -17.93 -10.59
N PHE A 187 -1.57 -17.36 -9.49
CA PHE A 187 -2.76 -17.86 -8.79
C PHE A 187 -4.08 -17.23 -9.27
N LYS A 188 -4.04 -16.30 -10.23
CA LYS A 188 -5.25 -15.62 -10.74
C LYS A 188 -6.32 -16.61 -11.20
N LYS A 189 -5.93 -17.71 -11.86
CA LYS A 189 -6.86 -18.75 -12.33
C LYS A 189 -7.22 -19.77 -11.26
N ALA A 190 -6.27 -20.10 -10.38
CA ALA A 190 -6.41 -21.15 -9.38
C ALA A 190 -7.39 -20.78 -8.26
N LEU A 191 -7.52 -19.48 -7.95
CA LEU A 191 -8.37 -18.97 -6.87
C LEU A 191 -9.67 -18.32 -7.35
N SER A 192 -9.95 -18.35 -8.66
CA SER A 192 -11.21 -17.86 -9.25
C SER A 192 -12.28 -18.97 -9.40
N GLN A 193 -12.05 -20.16 -8.82
CA GLN A 193 -12.96 -21.31 -8.78
C GLN A 193 -13.51 -21.47 -7.37
#